data_AF-A0A059F0A1-F1
#
_entry.id   AF-A0A059F0A1-F1
#
_cell.length_a   1.000
_cell.length_b   1.000
_cell.length_c   1.000
_cell.angle_alpha   90.00
_cell.angle_beta   90.00
_cell.angle_gamma   90.00
#
_symmetry.space_group_name_H-M   'P 1'
#
loop_
_entity.id
_entity.type
_entity.pdbx_description
1 polymer ?
#
loop_
_entity_poly.entity_id
_entity_poly.type
_entity_poly.pdbx_seq_one_letter_code
_entity_poly.pdbx_strand_id
1 'polypeptide(L)' 'MKITHRQLVEKTTTTENAVAWLQELEVIPNGVECHSCNNYQMTLTFYKNTHRWKCNKCYS' A
#
# COMPACT_ATOMS: atom_id res chain seq x y z
N MET A 1 -9.25 -17.34 3.37
CA MET A 1 -8.07 -17.40 4.25
C MET A 1 -8.54 -17.55 5.70
N LYS A 2 -8.05 -18.54 6.46
CA LYS A 2 -8.29 -18.60 7.91
C LYS A 2 -7.09 -17.98 8.62
N ILE A 3 -7.31 -16.89 9.33
CA ILE A 3 -6.28 -16.17 10.11
C ILE A 3 -6.58 -16.34 11.59
N THR A 4 -5.55 -16.53 12.40
CA THR A 4 -5.69 -16.57 13.86
C THR A 4 -5.76 -15.15 14.45
N HIS A 5 -6.33 -15.01 15.65
CA HIS A 5 -6.31 -13.72 16.36
C HIS A 5 -4.91 -13.14 16.50
N ARG A 6 -3.91 -13.98 16.84
CA ARG A 6 -2.52 -13.54 16.98
C ARG A 6 -1.95 -12.97 15.68
N GLN A 7 -2.13 -13.69 14.57
CA GLN A 7 -1.67 -13.23 13.26
C GLN A 7 -2.38 -11.94 12.82
N LEU A 8 -3.67 -11.81 13.15
CA LEU A 8 -4.41 -10.57 12.89
C LEU A 8 -3.78 -9.41 13.64
N VAL A 9 -3.55 -9.55 14.95
CA VAL A 9 -2.90 -8.53 15.77
C VAL A 9 -1.53 -8.14 15.21
N GLU A 10 -0.68 -9.11 14.87
CA GLU A 10 0.65 -8.88 14.27
C GLU A 10 0.55 -8.10 12.95
N LYS A 11 -0.39 -8.46 12.06
CA LYS A 11 -0.63 -7.77 10.80
C LYS A 11 -1.21 -6.37 10.97
N THR A 12 -1.93 -6.12 12.06
CA THR A 12 -2.55 -4.79 12.35
C THR A 12 -1.78 -3.95 13.37
N THR A 13 -0.57 -4.37 13.77
CA THR A 13 0.20 -3.66 14.82
C THR A 13 0.68 -2.27 14.35
N THR A 14 1.00 -2.13 13.07
CA THR A 14 1.37 -0.85 12.45
C THR A 14 0.56 -0.65 11.18
N THR A 15 0.38 0.62 10.78
CA THR A 15 -0.32 0.95 9.53
C THR A 15 0.41 0.36 8.32
N GLU A 16 1.75 0.32 8.34
CA GLU A 16 2.57 -0.27 7.27
C GLU A 16 2.32 -1.78 7.13
N ASN A 17 2.29 -2.51 8.25
CA ASN A 17 2.00 -3.96 8.23
C ASN A 17 0.58 -4.23 7.75
N ALA A 18 -0.37 -3.37 8.15
CA ALA A 18 -1.77 -3.50 7.75
C ALA A 18 -1.92 -3.25 6.24
N VAL A 19 -1.26 -2.23 5.70
CA VAL A 19 -1.27 -1.93 4.26
C VAL A 19 -0.61 -3.05 3.46
N ALA A 20 0.55 -3.56 3.89
CA ALA A 20 1.21 -4.69 3.25
C ALA A 20 0.30 -5.92 3.21
N TRP A 21 -0.39 -6.22 4.32
CA TRP A 21 -1.35 -7.33 4.36
C TRP A 21 -2.56 -7.11 3.43
N LEU A 22 -3.09 -5.88 3.34
CA LEU A 22 -4.17 -5.57 2.40
C LEU A 22 -3.74 -5.66 0.94
N GLN A 23 -2.46 -5.43 0.65
CA GLN A 23 -1.87 -5.64 -0.68
C GLN A 23 -1.68 -7.13 -1.00
N GLU A 24 -1.28 -7.95 -0.02
CA GLU A 24 -1.25 -9.42 -0.17
C GLU A 24 -2.64 -10.00 -0.50
N LEU A 25 -3.69 -9.39 0.06
CA LEU A 25 -5.08 -9.77 -0.19
C LEU A 25 -5.66 -9.17 -1.48
N GLU A 26 -4.87 -8.40 -2.23
CA GLU A 26 -5.28 -7.68 -3.45
C GLU A 26 -6.47 -6.70 -3.24
N VAL A 27 -6.75 -6.32 -1.99
CA VAL A 27 -7.75 -5.30 -1.65
C VAL A 27 -7.24 -3.91 -2.01
N ILE A 28 -5.94 -3.69 -1.79
CA ILE A 28 -5.21 -2.51 -2.23
C ILE A 28 -4.22 -2.96 -3.29
N PRO A 29 -4.16 -2.33 -4.47
CA PRO A 29 -3.18 -2.70 -5.48
C PRO A 29 -1.74 -2.45 -4.98
N ASN A 30 -0.77 -3.17 -5.54
CA ASN A 30 0.66 -2.91 -5.27
C ASN A 30 1.17 -1.66 -6.00
N GLY A 31 0.50 -1.29 -7.09
CA GLY A 31 0.70 -0.02 -7.77
C GLY A 31 -0.45 0.33 -8.69
N VAL A 32 -0.59 1.61 -8.96
CA VAL A 32 -1.61 2.16 -9.87
C VAL A 32 -0.94 2.95 -10.98
N GLU A 33 -1.60 3.10 -12.11
CA GLU A 33 -1.07 3.91 -13.21
C GLU A 33 -1.02 5.38 -12.82
N CYS A 34 0.10 6.03 -13.16
CA CYS A 34 0.22 7.46 -13.00
C CYS A 34 -0.51 8.18 -14.14
N HIS A 35 -1.52 8.99 -13.80
CA HIS A 35 -2.22 9.81 -14.78
C HIS A 35 -1.37 10.93 -15.39
N SER A 36 -0.31 11.36 -14.71
CA SER A 36 0.53 12.49 -15.13
C SER A 36 1.71 12.09 -16.02
N CYS A 37 2.10 10.81 -16.03
CA CYS A 37 3.13 10.32 -16.95
C CYS A 37 2.76 8.94 -17.49
N ASN A 38 2.64 8.84 -18.81
CA ASN A 38 2.28 7.60 -19.50
C ASN A 38 3.24 6.46 -19.12
N ASN A 39 2.66 5.31 -18.77
CA ASN A 39 3.34 4.04 -18.49
C ASN A 39 4.21 3.98 -17.22
N TYR A 40 3.92 4.79 -16.20
CA TYR A 40 4.61 4.68 -14.92
C TYR A 40 3.69 4.28 -13.77
N GLN A 41 4.24 3.47 -12.87
CA GLN A 41 3.55 2.94 -11.71
C GLN A 41 3.74 3.90 -10.52
N MET A 42 2.64 4.28 -9.88
CA MET A 42 2.63 4.90 -8.57
C MET A 42 2.67 3.80 -7.51
N THR A 43 3.47 4.03 -6.47
CA THR A 43 3.53 3.14 -5.29
C THR A 43 2.98 3.85 -4.06
N LEU A 44 2.47 3.09 -3.11
CA LEU A 44 2.06 3.63 -1.82
C LEU A 44 3.30 4.02 -1.02
N THR A 45 3.35 5.28 -0.60
CA THR A 45 4.44 5.82 0.22
C THR A 45 3.88 6.39 1.51
N PHE A 46 4.57 6.14 2.62
CA PHE A 46 4.20 6.71 3.90
C PHE A 46 4.65 8.17 3.98
N TYR A 47 3.74 9.06 4.37
CA TYR A 47 4.00 10.48 4.55
C TYR A 47 3.10 11.05 5.65
N LYS A 48 3.71 11.65 6.69
CA LYS A 48 3.02 12.35 7.79
C LYS A 48 1.79 11.59 8.30
N ASN A 49 1.97 10.32 8.67
CA ASN A 49 0.92 9.43 9.21
C ASN A 49 -0.17 9.01 8.21
N THR A 50 0.02 9.28 6.92
CA THR A 50 -0.90 8.86 5.86
C THR A 50 -0.15 8.09 4.79
N HIS A 51 -0.82 7.14 4.15
CA HIS A 51 -0.31 6.51 2.94
C HIS A 51 -0.87 7.23 1.72
N ARG A 52 0.00 7.58 0.78
CA ARG A 52 -0.39 8.23 -0.47
C ARG A 52 0.25 7.54 -1.66
N TRP A 53 -0.49 7.51 -2.75
CA TRP A 53 0.06 7.17 -4.05
C TRP A 53 1.07 8.24 -4.44
N LYS A 54 2.27 7.83 -4.82
CA LYS A 54 3.29 8.72 -5.33
C LYS A 54 3.91 8.11 -6.58
N CYS A 55 4.01 8.90 -7.64
CA CYS A 55 4.73 8.48 -8.83
C CYS A 55 6.24 8.55 -8.61
N ASN A 56 6.96 7.49 -8.98
CA ASN A 56 8.42 7.43 -8.86
C ASN A 56 9.16 8.36 -9.83
N LYS A 57 8.48 8.90 -10.85
CA LYS A 57 9.08 9.72 -11.91
C LYS A 57 8.73 11.20 -11.81
N CYS A 58 7.44 11.53 -11.84
CA CYS A 58 6.99 12.92 -11.78
C CYS A 58 6.84 13.45 -10.35
N TYR A 59 7.01 12.58 -9.34
CA TYR A 59 6.83 12.89 -7.92
C TYR A 59 5.46 13.52 -7.57
N SER A 60 4.51 13.41 -8.50
CA SER A 60 3.11 13.75 -8.34
C SER A 60 2.39 12.72 -7.48
#